data_AF-A0A7U6KQX4-F1
#
_entry.id   AF-A0A7U6KQX4-F1
#
_cell.length_a   1.000
_cell.length_b   1.000
_cell.length_c   1.000
_cell.angle_alpha   90.00
_cell.angle_beta   90.00
_cell.angle_gamma   90.00
#
_symmetry.space_group_name_H-M   'P 1'
#
loop_
_entity.id
_entity.type
_entity.pdbx_description
1 polymer ?
#
loop_
_entity_poly.entity_id
_entity_poly.type
_entity_poly.pdbx_seq_one_letter_code
_entity_poly.pdbx_strand_id
1 'polypeptide(L)'
;MKVQVDDYDLGIYLPNENNYLQNAHKQDSALADLVSTYELRLSGLNSVSKRPGLGISLVASLDDRYTITIRQLLSSSLSGRLTNESDNTKDSEPSSRIYPTGHLLLTGLIKPSGDSVLDVLSSRQLDIHLYNPYQTETVNILNDNYPLAANFSAGYGMWLAENQLDSVGYLNLITRQPDARLPKLFMLEPYDPDKRVIIMLHGLASSPATWVNLTNDILNDDKLRDNYQVWQIFYPTNLPILENRYQIQQLINTTYEQTDPTGQNRASKNSVIISHSMGALIARMMLSDDNLVDDLDRLDDQDILSSSEKRQIRDALKESFGEKELKKRFELQSLPQVDTAVFLSAPFRGTDYADRWFTRALRRIVYLPVGLVKTVTDNLATIATQGDLAQNPLGALYLQNGASQLSDDSSFIELTKDLTINSRVTYHSIIANNDADITKGLAQAQPDGAKIDLSQALEEDAKDERASARVSDDTSELPPEPLVAAVTVDKNISQALTQRLSDGIVPYTSAHLDGAASETIINGGHSIQTNPQTILTLRRILHKQLQE
;
A
#
# COMPACT_ATOMS: atom_id res chain seq x y z
N MET A 1 -23.45 22.10 -19.41
CA MET A 1 -24.73 21.55 -19.95
C MET A 1 -25.86 22.51 -19.60
N LYS A 2 -26.87 22.69 -20.44
CA LYS A 2 -28.08 23.45 -20.09
C LYS A 2 -29.26 22.49 -20.01
N VAL A 3 -30.01 22.55 -18.91
CA VAL A 3 -31.18 21.69 -18.64
C VAL A 3 -32.31 22.58 -18.20
N GLN A 4 -33.52 22.32 -18.65
CA GLN A 4 -34.71 23.00 -18.15
C GLN A 4 -35.46 22.06 -17.21
N VAL A 5 -35.76 22.53 -16.00
CA VAL A 5 -36.53 21.79 -15.00
C VAL A 5 -37.66 22.70 -14.53
N ASP A 6 -38.90 22.33 -14.84
CA ASP A 6 -40.08 23.16 -14.66
C ASP A 6 -39.88 24.57 -15.26
N ASP A 7 -40.02 25.60 -14.43
CA ASP A 7 -39.84 27.01 -14.81
C ASP A 7 -38.39 27.51 -14.67
N TYR A 8 -37.42 26.63 -14.37
CA TYR A 8 -36.04 27.02 -14.14
C TYR A 8 -35.09 26.55 -15.26
N ASP A 9 -34.21 27.46 -15.67
CA ASP A 9 -33.07 27.20 -16.53
C ASP A 9 -31.86 26.83 -15.67
N LEU A 10 -31.42 25.58 -15.74
CA LEU A 10 -30.25 25.07 -15.03
C LEU A 10 -29.03 25.09 -15.94
N GLY A 11 -28.03 25.90 -15.58
CA GLY A 11 -26.70 25.84 -16.16
C GLY A 11 -25.81 24.92 -15.32
N ILE A 12 -25.25 23.85 -15.91
CA ILE A 12 -24.29 22.96 -15.23
C ILE A 12 -22.89 23.24 -15.75
N TYR A 13 -21.98 23.55 -14.84
CA TYR A 13 -20.60 23.93 -15.11
C TYR A 13 -19.63 23.03 -14.34
N LEU A 14 -18.51 22.72 -14.99
CA LEU A 14 -17.35 22.04 -14.40
C LEU A 14 -16.15 23.00 -14.48
N PRO A 15 -16.12 24.04 -13.61
CA PRO A 15 -15.11 25.09 -13.67
C PRO A 15 -13.70 24.55 -13.38
N ASN A 16 -12.73 24.87 -14.25
CA ASN A 16 -11.29 24.61 -14.07
C ASN A 16 -10.86 23.14 -13.85
N GLU A 17 -11.64 22.17 -14.32
CA GLU A 17 -11.36 20.72 -14.17
C GLU A 17 -10.49 20.10 -15.28
N ASN A 18 -9.74 20.93 -16.02
CA ASN A 18 -9.09 20.49 -17.26
C ASN A 18 -8.09 19.35 -17.09
N ASN A 19 -7.59 19.02 -15.89
CA ASN A 19 -6.74 17.84 -15.72
C ASN A 19 -7.48 16.66 -15.09
N TYR A 20 -8.34 16.93 -14.09
CA TYR A 20 -9.02 15.88 -13.32
C TYR A 20 -9.99 15.07 -14.17
N LEU A 21 -10.81 15.76 -14.99
CA LEU A 21 -11.74 15.12 -15.90
C LEU A 21 -11.11 14.79 -17.26
N GLN A 22 -10.09 15.53 -17.75
CA GLN A 22 -9.42 15.12 -18.99
C GLN A 22 -8.59 13.85 -18.83
N ASN A 23 -7.96 13.63 -17.66
CA ASN A 23 -7.28 12.36 -17.38
C ASN A 23 -8.27 11.20 -17.27
N ALA A 24 -9.47 11.43 -16.71
CA ALA A 24 -10.57 10.46 -16.77
C ALA A 24 -11.14 10.28 -18.19
N HIS A 25 -11.27 11.36 -18.97
CA HIS A 25 -11.77 11.31 -20.36
C HIS A 25 -10.80 10.67 -21.34
N LYS A 26 -9.48 10.72 -21.09
CA LYS A 26 -8.49 9.93 -21.86
C LYS A 26 -8.73 8.42 -21.75
N GLN A 27 -9.51 7.96 -20.77
CA GLN A 27 -9.88 6.57 -20.59
C GLN A 27 -11.23 6.19 -21.24
N ASP A 28 -11.83 7.05 -22.08
CA ASP A 28 -13.14 6.83 -22.74
C ASP A 28 -14.28 6.51 -21.75
N SER A 29 -14.16 6.94 -20.49
CA SER A 29 -15.08 6.60 -19.41
C SER A 29 -16.22 7.62 -19.30
N ALA A 30 -17.47 7.15 -19.31
CA ALA A 30 -18.63 7.97 -18.98
C ALA A 30 -18.89 8.00 -17.47
N LEU A 31 -19.52 9.09 -16.99
CA LEU A 31 -20.01 9.19 -15.61
C LEU A 31 -21.24 8.28 -15.46
N ALA A 32 -21.09 7.25 -14.61
CA ALA A 32 -22.09 6.23 -14.36
C ALA A 32 -23.14 6.68 -13.34
N ASP A 33 -22.65 7.30 -12.25
CA ASP A 33 -23.45 7.64 -11.08
C ASP A 33 -22.85 8.85 -10.35
N LEU A 34 -23.69 9.57 -9.61
CA LEU A 34 -23.32 10.73 -8.81
C LEU A 34 -24.06 10.66 -7.46
N VAL A 35 -23.33 10.28 -6.41
CA VAL A 35 -23.92 9.98 -5.10
C VAL A 35 -23.53 11.03 -4.08
N SER A 36 -24.49 11.44 -3.24
CA SER A 36 -24.22 12.34 -2.12
C SER A 36 -23.41 11.64 -1.02
N THR A 37 -22.34 12.28 -0.57
CA THR A 37 -21.51 11.73 0.51
C THR A 37 -22.22 11.67 1.86
N TYR A 38 -23.36 12.36 2.01
CA TYR A 38 -24.22 12.28 3.19
C TYR A 38 -25.01 10.97 3.26
N GLU A 39 -25.25 10.33 2.13
CA GLU A 39 -25.96 9.05 2.04
C GLU A 39 -25.00 7.85 2.20
N LEU A 40 -23.70 8.09 2.06
CA LEU A 40 -22.67 7.07 2.22
C LEU A 40 -22.47 6.70 3.68
N ARG A 41 -22.83 5.46 4.02
CA ARG A 41 -22.37 4.81 5.24
C ARG A 41 -20.95 4.32 5.03
N LEU A 42 -19.98 5.19 5.29
CA LEU A 42 -18.55 4.85 5.24
C LEU A 42 -18.20 3.94 6.43
N SER A 43 -18.50 2.65 6.32
CA SER A 43 -18.15 1.63 7.30
C SER A 43 -16.69 1.21 7.15
N GLY A 44 -15.96 1.07 8.26
CA GLY A 44 -14.57 0.56 8.25
C GLY A 44 -13.49 1.63 8.21
N LEU A 45 -13.85 2.92 8.29
CA LEU A 45 -12.92 4.02 8.51
C LEU A 45 -12.98 4.45 9.99
N ASN A 46 -11.82 4.64 10.62
CA ASN A 46 -11.74 5.15 12.00
C ASN A 46 -12.14 6.63 12.10
N SER A 47 -11.96 7.40 11.04
CA SER A 47 -12.28 8.83 10.96
C SER A 47 -12.77 9.16 9.55
N VAL A 48 -13.43 10.30 9.38
CA VAL A 48 -13.86 10.77 8.05
C VAL A 48 -13.28 12.16 7.82
N SER A 49 -12.41 12.28 6.81
CA SER A 49 -11.80 13.55 6.42
C SER A 49 -12.82 14.43 5.72
N LYS A 50 -13.19 15.53 6.38
CA LYS A 50 -14.16 16.51 5.85
C LYS A 50 -13.65 17.93 6.00
N ARG A 51 -13.95 18.77 5.01
CA ARG A 51 -13.82 20.22 5.10
C ARG A 51 -15.23 20.83 5.19
N PRO A 52 -15.56 21.59 6.24
CA PRO A 52 -16.82 22.32 6.29
C PRO A 52 -16.83 23.44 5.25
N GLY A 53 -17.98 23.72 4.65
CA GLY A 53 -18.13 24.77 3.66
C GLY A 53 -19.48 24.76 2.96
N LEU A 54 -19.61 25.55 1.90
CA LEU A 54 -20.79 25.59 1.05
C LEU A 54 -20.79 24.43 0.05
N GLY A 55 -22.00 24.02 -0.35
CA GLY A 55 -22.21 22.98 -1.35
C GLY A 55 -22.40 21.58 -0.76
N ILE A 56 -22.74 20.66 -1.65
CA ILE A 56 -22.97 19.24 -1.35
C ILE A 56 -21.77 18.48 -1.88
N SER A 57 -21.09 17.74 -1.01
CA SER A 57 -20.01 16.85 -1.44
C SER A 57 -20.61 15.58 -2.05
N LEU A 58 -20.11 15.23 -3.22
CA LEU A 58 -20.57 14.16 -4.10
C LEU A 58 -19.38 13.25 -4.48
N VAL A 59 -19.69 11.99 -4.80
CA VAL A 59 -18.77 11.06 -5.47
C VAL A 59 -19.35 10.74 -6.84
N ALA A 60 -18.61 11.06 -7.88
CA ALA A 60 -18.86 10.65 -9.25
C ALA A 60 -18.19 9.29 -9.50
N SER A 61 -18.94 8.31 -9.97
CA SER A 61 -18.42 6.98 -10.32
C SER A 61 -18.27 6.86 -11.83
N LEU A 62 -17.13 6.37 -12.32
CA LEU A 62 -16.88 6.11 -13.73
C LEU A 62 -17.40 4.72 -14.14
N ASP A 63 -17.88 4.57 -15.37
CA ASP A 63 -18.48 3.32 -15.88
C ASP A 63 -17.48 2.16 -16.04
N ASP A 64 -16.23 2.47 -16.36
CA ASP A 64 -15.14 1.52 -16.57
C ASP A 64 -14.36 1.19 -15.29
N ARG A 65 -14.78 1.77 -14.15
CA ARG A 65 -14.09 1.58 -12.87
C ARG A 65 -13.96 0.12 -12.51
N TYR A 66 -12.87 -0.18 -11.81
CA TYR A 66 -12.68 -1.50 -11.26
C TYR A 66 -13.73 -1.82 -10.18
N THR A 67 -14.55 -2.84 -10.42
CA THR A 67 -15.44 -3.41 -9.40
C THR A 67 -15.31 -4.93 -9.38
N ILE A 68 -15.62 -5.58 -8.25
CA ILE A 68 -15.70 -7.04 -8.17
C ILE A 68 -17.16 -7.52 -8.34
N THR A 69 -18.10 -6.62 -8.64
CA THR A 69 -19.53 -6.92 -8.57
C THR A 69 -20.00 -7.96 -9.60
N ILE A 70 -21.09 -8.65 -9.25
CA ILE A 70 -21.72 -9.73 -10.04
C ILE A 70 -22.01 -9.33 -11.50
N ARG A 71 -22.18 -8.04 -11.80
CA ARG A 71 -22.37 -7.53 -13.17
C ARG A 71 -21.17 -7.79 -14.08
N GLN A 72 -19.94 -7.64 -13.57
CA GLN A 72 -18.72 -7.94 -14.32
C GLN A 72 -18.53 -9.46 -14.51
N LEU A 73 -19.00 -10.27 -13.56
CA LEU A 73 -19.08 -11.73 -13.70
C LEU A 73 -20.08 -12.17 -14.77
N LEU A 74 -21.22 -11.47 -14.89
CA LEU A 74 -22.22 -11.73 -15.91
C LEU A 74 -21.80 -11.23 -17.29
N SER A 75 -21.18 -10.05 -17.41
CA SER A 75 -20.68 -9.54 -18.69
C SER A 75 -19.48 -10.33 -19.22
N SER A 76 -18.57 -10.78 -18.34
CA SER A 76 -17.46 -11.67 -18.71
C SER A 76 -17.93 -13.08 -19.07
N SER A 77 -18.95 -13.63 -18.40
CA SER A 77 -19.51 -14.94 -18.76
C SER A 77 -20.39 -14.91 -20.03
N LEU A 78 -21.00 -13.77 -20.35
CA LEU A 78 -21.75 -13.57 -21.59
C LEU A 78 -20.81 -13.25 -22.78
N SER A 79 -19.73 -12.50 -22.55
CA SER A 79 -18.72 -12.17 -23.59
C SER A 79 -17.74 -13.32 -23.83
N GLY A 80 -17.45 -14.13 -22.81
CA GLY A 80 -16.56 -15.30 -22.88
C GLY A 80 -17.11 -16.48 -23.70
N ARG A 81 -18.28 -16.33 -24.33
CA ARG A 81 -18.79 -17.29 -25.32
C ARG A 81 -18.43 -16.92 -26.77
N LEU A 82 -17.70 -15.82 -26.98
CA LEU A 82 -17.37 -15.28 -28.32
C LEU A 82 -15.90 -14.88 -28.53
N THR A 83 -14.99 -15.03 -27.56
CA THR A 83 -13.58 -14.63 -27.73
C THR A 83 -12.64 -15.84 -27.82
N ASN A 84 -12.01 -15.99 -28.98
CA ASN A 84 -10.97 -16.98 -29.29
C ASN A 84 -9.75 -16.86 -28.34
N GLU A 85 -8.99 -17.95 -28.21
CA GLU A 85 -7.77 -18.14 -27.39
C GLU A 85 -6.61 -17.13 -27.60
N SER A 86 -6.79 -16.08 -28.41
CA SER A 86 -5.77 -15.05 -28.68
C SER A 86 -5.63 -13.96 -27.61
N ASP A 87 -6.57 -13.79 -26.68
CA ASP A 87 -6.55 -12.69 -25.69
C ASP A 87 -5.70 -12.96 -24.44
N ASN A 88 -5.32 -14.22 -24.13
CA ASN A 88 -4.48 -14.57 -22.97
C ASN A 88 -3.08 -13.89 -22.95
N THR A 89 -2.67 -13.25 -24.04
CA THR A 89 -1.38 -12.54 -24.14
C THR A 89 -1.46 -11.06 -23.76
N LYS A 90 -2.64 -10.43 -23.77
CA LYS A 90 -2.81 -9.05 -23.31
C LYS A 90 -2.86 -8.92 -21.78
N ASP A 91 -3.22 -10.00 -21.09
CA ASP A 91 -3.43 -10.00 -19.63
C ASP A 91 -2.14 -10.20 -18.81
N SER A 92 -1.02 -10.53 -19.46
CA SER A 92 0.32 -10.53 -18.83
C SER A 92 1.00 -9.17 -18.83
N GLU A 93 0.57 -8.25 -19.70
CA GLU A 93 1.20 -6.93 -19.82
C GLU A 93 1.03 -6.12 -18.52
N PRO A 94 2.06 -5.42 -18.02
CA PRO A 94 1.92 -4.58 -16.84
C PRO A 94 0.85 -3.49 -16.99
N SER A 95 0.65 -2.97 -18.19
CA SER A 95 -0.29 -1.89 -18.48
C SER A 95 -1.75 -2.23 -18.17
N SER A 96 -2.18 -3.48 -18.40
CA SER A 96 -3.56 -3.92 -18.15
C SER A 96 -3.86 -4.16 -16.66
N ARG A 97 -2.83 -4.08 -15.80
CA ARG A 97 -2.92 -4.30 -14.34
C ARG A 97 -2.82 -3.01 -13.53
N ILE A 98 -2.86 -1.86 -14.21
CA ILE A 98 -2.88 -0.53 -13.60
C ILE A 98 -4.32 -0.04 -13.61
N TYR A 99 -4.85 0.25 -12.42
CA TYR A 99 -6.23 0.67 -12.21
C TYR A 99 -6.24 2.09 -11.62
N PRO A 100 -6.49 3.12 -12.44
CA PRO A 100 -6.78 4.46 -11.95
C PRO A 100 -8.04 4.48 -11.08
N THR A 101 -8.21 5.54 -10.29
CA THR A 101 -9.41 5.67 -9.46
C THR A 101 -10.66 5.77 -10.34
N GLY A 102 -11.69 5.04 -9.95
CA GLY A 102 -13.01 5.12 -10.56
C GLY A 102 -13.97 6.06 -9.86
N HIS A 103 -13.53 6.69 -8.76
CA HIS A 103 -14.37 7.48 -7.87
C HIS A 103 -13.78 8.87 -7.73
N LEU A 104 -14.45 9.84 -8.35
CA LEU A 104 -14.05 11.23 -8.42
C LEU A 104 -14.80 12.04 -7.37
N LEU A 105 -14.09 12.85 -6.60
CA LEU A 105 -14.70 13.74 -5.62
C LEU A 105 -15.13 15.04 -6.31
N LEU A 106 -16.37 15.44 -6.02
CA LEU A 106 -16.93 16.68 -6.52
C LEU A 106 -17.66 17.40 -5.37
N THR A 107 -17.73 18.71 -5.45
CA THR A 107 -18.65 19.51 -4.62
C THR A 107 -19.56 20.29 -5.53
N GLY A 108 -20.85 19.97 -5.44
CA GLY A 108 -21.90 20.68 -6.14
C GLY A 108 -22.34 21.92 -5.36
N LEU A 109 -22.28 23.07 -6.02
CA LEU A 109 -22.71 24.35 -5.49
C LEU A 109 -23.73 24.98 -6.44
N ILE A 110 -24.89 25.34 -5.92
CA ILE A 110 -25.88 26.10 -6.67
C ILE A 110 -25.61 27.58 -6.42
N LYS A 111 -25.27 28.32 -7.47
CA LYS A 111 -25.12 29.76 -7.46
C LYS A 111 -26.37 30.38 -8.11
N PRO A 112 -27.20 31.11 -7.34
CA PRO A 112 -28.30 31.85 -7.93
C PRO A 112 -27.77 33.02 -8.76
N SER A 113 -28.49 33.39 -9.81
CA SER A 113 -28.17 34.58 -10.62
C SER A 113 -28.69 35.85 -9.96
N GLY A 114 -27.87 36.92 -10.00
CA GLY A 114 -28.22 38.25 -9.48
C GLY A 114 -27.25 38.75 -8.40
N ASP A 115 -27.15 40.08 -8.29
CA ASP A 115 -26.26 40.77 -7.33
C ASP A 115 -27.03 41.37 -6.14
N SER A 116 -28.36 41.17 -6.09
CA SER A 116 -29.23 41.58 -4.99
C SER A 116 -30.24 40.50 -4.62
N VAL A 117 -30.83 40.61 -3.42
CA VAL A 117 -31.88 39.67 -2.96
C VAL A 117 -33.07 39.64 -3.93
N LEU A 118 -33.46 40.79 -4.49
CA LEU A 118 -34.60 40.86 -5.41
C LEU A 118 -34.28 40.19 -6.75
N ASP A 119 -33.05 40.36 -7.25
CA ASP A 119 -32.60 39.71 -8.49
C ASP A 119 -32.58 38.18 -8.31
N VAL A 120 -32.01 37.71 -7.20
CA VAL A 120 -31.96 36.29 -6.85
C VAL A 120 -33.35 35.67 -6.74
N LEU A 121 -34.28 36.34 -6.06
CA LEU A 121 -35.66 35.84 -5.87
C LEU A 121 -36.51 35.90 -7.14
N SER A 122 -36.17 36.77 -8.09
CA SER A 122 -36.88 36.91 -9.37
C SER A 122 -36.26 36.06 -10.49
N SER A 123 -35.01 35.63 -10.32
CA SER A 123 -34.29 34.80 -11.27
C SER A 123 -34.94 33.43 -11.43
N ARG A 124 -35.07 33.00 -12.68
CA ARG A 124 -35.38 31.61 -13.05
C ARG A 124 -34.15 30.84 -13.52
N GLN A 125 -32.96 31.44 -13.44
CA GLN A 125 -31.70 30.79 -13.76
C GLN A 125 -30.98 30.33 -12.49
N LEU A 126 -30.58 29.05 -12.48
CA LEU A 126 -29.78 28.42 -11.43
C LEU A 126 -28.53 27.80 -12.03
N ASP A 127 -27.36 28.27 -11.60
CA ASP A 127 -26.10 27.73 -12.09
C ASP A 127 -25.53 26.72 -11.08
N ILE A 128 -25.46 25.45 -11.46
CA ILE A 128 -24.84 24.36 -10.71
C ILE A 128 -23.38 24.28 -11.13
N HIS A 129 -22.48 24.50 -10.18
CA HIS A 129 -21.05 24.35 -10.37
C HIS A 129 -20.57 23.09 -9.65
N LEU A 130 -19.85 22.23 -10.36
CA LEU A 130 -19.21 21.03 -9.83
C LEU A 130 -17.70 21.28 -9.74
N TYR A 131 -17.19 21.40 -8.52
CA TYR A 131 -15.78 21.69 -8.25
C TYR A 131 -15.06 20.45 -7.74
N ASN A 132 -13.80 20.26 -8.10
CA ASN A 132 -12.89 19.32 -7.46
C ASN A 132 -12.38 19.91 -6.15
N PRO A 133 -12.71 19.30 -5.00
CA PRO A 133 -12.36 19.83 -3.71
C PRO A 133 -10.85 19.77 -3.39
N TYR A 134 -10.07 18.99 -4.14
CA TYR A 134 -8.60 18.95 -4.02
C TYR A 134 -7.92 20.19 -4.63
N GLN A 135 -8.53 20.83 -5.63
CA GLN A 135 -7.96 21.99 -6.32
C GLN A 135 -8.65 23.30 -5.92
N THR A 136 -9.92 23.22 -5.53
CA THR A 136 -10.72 24.39 -5.15
C THR A 136 -11.08 24.34 -3.68
N GLU A 137 -10.46 25.21 -2.88
CA GLU A 137 -10.77 25.32 -1.45
C GLU A 137 -11.88 26.32 -1.13
N THR A 138 -11.94 27.39 -1.92
CA THR A 138 -12.89 28.50 -1.73
C THR A 138 -13.49 28.90 -3.06
N VAL A 139 -14.68 29.50 -2.99
CA VAL A 139 -15.40 30.05 -4.15
C VAL A 139 -15.73 31.51 -3.86
N ASN A 140 -15.56 32.36 -4.89
CA ASN A 140 -15.94 33.76 -4.79
C ASN A 140 -17.42 33.96 -5.21
N ILE A 141 -18.21 34.51 -4.30
CA ILE A 141 -19.62 34.85 -4.49
C ILE A 141 -19.80 36.31 -4.05
N LEU A 142 -20.21 37.17 -4.97
CA LEU A 142 -20.47 38.60 -4.71
C LEU A 142 -19.30 39.34 -4.03
N ASN A 143 -18.06 39.02 -4.44
CA ASN A 143 -16.78 39.50 -3.90
C ASN A 143 -16.34 38.92 -2.56
N ASP A 144 -17.14 38.04 -1.95
CA ASP A 144 -16.76 37.33 -0.73
C ASP A 144 -16.28 35.91 -1.04
N ASN A 145 -15.27 35.44 -0.32
CA ASN A 145 -14.75 34.08 -0.45
C ASN A 145 -15.39 33.16 0.58
N TYR A 146 -16.00 32.09 0.12
CA TYR A 146 -16.62 31.08 0.96
C TYR A 146 -15.87 29.76 0.85
N PRO A 147 -15.60 29.05 1.96
CA PRO A 147 -15.02 27.72 1.91
C PRO A 147 -15.98 26.75 1.23
N LEU A 148 -15.42 25.84 0.44
CA LEU A 148 -16.16 24.79 -0.25
C LEU A 148 -16.16 23.51 0.60
N ALA A 149 -17.34 22.90 0.77
CA ALA A 149 -17.46 21.64 1.49
C ALA A 149 -16.68 20.53 0.77
N ALA A 150 -16.16 19.55 1.52
CA ALA A 150 -15.53 18.38 0.94
C ALA A 150 -15.62 17.18 1.89
N ASN A 151 -15.61 15.96 1.33
CA ASN A 151 -15.43 14.72 2.07
C ASN A 151 -14.36 13.87 1.35
N PHE A 152 -13.10 14.01 1.78
CA PHE A 152 -11.95 13.41 1.12
C PHE A 152 -11.89 11.89 1.29
N SER A 153 -12.51 11.36 2.33
CA SER A 153 -12.61 9.91 2.56
C SER A 153 -13.66 9.23 1.68
N ALA A 154 -14.58 9.97 1.05
CA ALA A 154 -15.75 9.38 0.41
C ALA A 154 -15.43 8.54 -0.84
N GLY A 155 -14.51 9.00 -1.68
CA GLY A 155 -14.13 8.29 -2.91
C GLY A 155 -13.48 6.94 -2.57
N TYR A 156 -12.51 6.96 -1.66
CA TYR A 156 -11.88 5.74 -1.17
C TYR A 156 -12.86 4.81 -0.46
N GLY A 157 -13.72 5.35 0.42
CA GLY A 157 -14.72 4.53 1.11
C GLY A 157 -15.77 3.91 0.19
N MET A 158 -16.14 4.59 -0.91
CA MET A 158 -16.98 4.00 -1.95
C MET A 158 -16.27 2.85 -2.64
N TRP A 159 -15.00 3.05 -3.03
CA TRP A 159 -14.18 1.99 -3.61
C TRP A 159 -14.06 0.77 -2.69
N LEU A 160 -13.85 0.97 -1.38
CA LEU A 160 -13.83 -0.10 -0.39
C LEU A 160 -15.17 -0.85 -0.33
N ALA A 161 -16.29 -0.14 -0.35
CA ALA A 161 -17.63 -0.71 -0.27
C ALA A 161 -17.98 -1.54 -1.51
N GLU A 162 -17.64 -1.06 -2.71
CA GLU A 162 -17.90 -1.78 -3.97
C GLU A 162 -17.06 -3.05 -4.11
N ASN A 163 -15.85 -3.05 -3.56
CA ASN A 163 -14.90 -4.14 -3.69
C ASN A 163 -14.88 -5.11 -2.48
N GLN A 164 -15.68 -4.84 -1.44
CA GLN A 164 -15.87 -5.71 -0.26
C GLN A 164 -14.54 -6.26 0.30
N LEU A 165 -13.54 -5.40 0.52
CA LEU A 165 -12.13 -5.79 0.75
C LEU A 165 -11.81 -6.37 2.13
N ASP A 166 -12.78 -7.05 2.74
CA ASP A 166 -12.55 -7.92 3.87
C ASP A 166 -11.62 -9.10 3.48
N SER A 167 -11.23 -9.91 4.45
CA SER A 167 -10.33 -11.05 4.21
C SER A 167 -10.88 -12.07 3.20
N VAL A 168 -12.17 -12.01 2.84
CA VAL A 168 -12.84 -12.88 1.86
C VAL A 168 -12.90 -12.20 0.48
N GLY A 169 -13.17 -10.90 0.40
CA GLY A 169 -13.14 -10.14 -0.86
C GLY A 169 -11.74 -9.95 -1.44
N TYR A 170 -10.70 -9.85 -0.61
CA TYR A 170 -9.32 -9.93 -1.08
C TYR A 170 -9.01 -11.28 -1.75
N LEU A 171 -9.50 -12.39 -1.19
CA LEU A 171 -9.35 -13.69 -1.83
C LEU A 171 -10.01 -13.67 -3.22
N ASN A 172 -11.15 -13.01 -3.37
CA ASN A 172 -11.81 -12.86 -4.67
C ASN A 172 -11.01 -11.99 -5.67
N LEU A 173 -10.30 -10.96 -5.21
CA LEU A 173 -9.39 -10.14 -6.05
C LEU A 173 -8.26 -10.95 -6.70
N ILE A 174 -7.80 -12.01 -6.04
CA ILE A 174 -6.57 -12.75 -6.37
C ILE A 174 -6.81 -14.19 -6.86
N THR A 175 -7.93 -14.83 -6.50
CA THR A 175 -8.07 -16.30 -6.72
C THR A 175 -9.05 -16.72 -7.81
N ARG A 176 -9.97 -15.87 -8.26
CA ARG A 176 -11.13 -16.32 -9.08
C ARG A 176 -11.06 -16.02 -10.57
N GLN A 177 -10.04 -15.30 -11.05
CA GLN A 177 -9.81 -15.12 -12.49
C GLN A 177 -8.41 -15.61 -12.88
N PRO A 178 -8.20 -16.17 -14.09
CA PRO A 178 -6.88 -16.52 -14.60
C PRO A 178 -5.87 -15.35 -14.51
N ASP A 179 -6.38 -14.12 -14.69
CA ASP A 179 -5.67 -12.83 -14.68
C ASP A 179 -5.38 -12.32 -13.26
N ALA A 180 -5.95 -12.94 -12.23
CA ALA A 180 -5.86 -12.52 -10.83
C ALA A 180 -4.56 -12.94 -10.14
N ARG A 181 -3.63 -13.60 -10.86
CA ARG A 181 -2.42 -14.20 -10.28
C ARG A 181 -1.17 -13.34 -10.39
N LEU A 182 -1.25 -12.10 -10.89
CA LEU A 182 -0.13 -11.17 -10.97
C LEU A 182 -0.41 -9.90 -10.13
N PRO A 183 0.63 -9.16 -9.73
CA PRO A 183 0.46 -7.91 -9.00
C PRO A 183 -0.44 -6.90 -9.73
N LYS A 184 -1.17 -6.08 -8.99
CA LYS A 184 -2.06 -5.03 -9.52
C LYS A 184 -1.79 -3.74 -8.77
N LEU A 185 -1.86 -2.62 -9.48
CA LEU A 185 -1.62 -1.29 -8.91
C LEU A 185 -2.92 -0.49 -8.97
N PHE A 186 -3.33 0.05 -7.82
CA PHE A 186 -4.53 0.86 -7.68
C PHE A 186 -4.13 2.28 -7.30
N MET A 187 -4.51 3.25 -8.12
CA MET A 187 -4.34 4.67 -7.84
C MET A 187 -5.60 5.14 -7.11
N LEU A 188 -5.47 5.69 -5.91
CA LEU A 188 -6.63 6.05 -5.09
C LEU A 188 -7.24 7.41 -5.43
N GLU A 189 -6.49 8.23 -6.16
CA GLU A 189 -6.94 9.47 -6.77
C GLU A 189 -6.38 9.56 -8.20
N PRO A 190 -6.92 10.44 -9.07
CA PRO A 190 -6.34 10.64 -10.38
C PRO A 190 -4.92 11.16 -10.26
N TYR A 191 -4.07 10.76 -11.21
CA TYR A 191 -2.68 11.17 -11.20
C TYR A 191 -2.52 12.70 -11.20
N ASP A 192 -1.81 13.20 -10.21
CA ASP A 192 -1.45 14.60 -10.08
C ASP A 192 0.08 14.76 -10.25
N PRO A 193 0.56 15.51 -11.26
CA PRO A 193 2.01 15.67 -11.49
C PRO A 193 2.74 16.40 -10.35
N ASP A 194 2.03 17.18 -9.54
CA ASP A 194 2.59 18.06 -8.51
C ASP A 194 2.60 17.41 -7.11
N LYS A 195 1.93 16.25 -6.95
CA LYS A 195 1.95 15.47 -5.71
C LYS A 195 2.98 14.33 -5.76
N ARG A 196 3.73 14.15 -4.68
CA ARG A 196 4.60 12.99 -4.47
C ARG A 196 3.78 11.70 -4.38
N VAL A 197 4.34 10.56 -4.78
CA VAL A 197 3.62 9.27 -4.75
C VAL A 197 4.03 8.47 -3.52
N ILE A 198 3.05 8.01 -2.73
CA ILE A 198 3.24 6.98 -1.70
C ILE A 198 2.83 5.63 -2.29
N ILE A 199 3.79 4.71 -2.38
CA ILE A 199 3.57 3.34 -2.85
C ILE A 199 3.49 2.42 -1.63
N MET A 200 2.36 1.73 -1.46
CA MET A 200 2.12 0.83 -0.33
C MET A 200 2.23 -0.64 -0.72
N LEU A 201 3.05 -1.40 0.03
CA LEU A 201 3.31 -2.83 -0.17
C LEU A 201 2.96 -3.63 1.08
N HIS A 202 1.86 -4.40 1.02
CA HIS A 202 1.41 -5.24 2.14
C HIS A 202 2.31 -6.45 2.40
N GLY A 203 2.18 -7.08 3.57
CA GLY A 203 2.82 -8.35 3.93
C GLY A 203 1.97 -9.59 3.60
N LEU A 204 2.39 -10.76 4.11
CA LEU A 204 1.66 -12.01 3.95
C LEU A 204 0.29 -11.95 4.66
N ALA A 205 -0.73 -12.57 4.05
CA ALA A 205 -2.08 -12.75 4.62
C ALA A 205 -2.78 -11.45 5.06
N SER A 206 -2.24 -10.30 4.65
CA SER A 206 -2.84 -8.98 4.86
C SER A 206 -3.80 -8.68 3.72
N SER A 207 -4.96 -8.08 4.04
CA SER A 207 -5.89 -7.59 3.03
C SER A 207 -5.68 -6.09 2.78
N PRO A 208 -6.23 -5.50 1.71
CA PRO A 208 -6.18 -4.05 1.47
C PRO A 208 -6.73 -3.24 2.64
N ALA A 209 -7.63 -3.83 3.44
CA ALA A 209 -8.13 -3.25 4.69
C ALA A 209 -7.01 -2.83 5.65
N THR A 210 -5.84 -3.49 5.58
CA THR A 210 -4.67 -3.17 6.38
C THR A 210 -4.15 -1.74 6.16
N TRP A 211 -4.28 -1.20 4.95
CA TRP A 211 -3.86 0.16 4.62
C TRP A 211 -4.96 1.20 4.76
N VAL A 212 -6.19 0.79 5.07
CA VAL A 212 -7.35 1.67 5.08
C VAL A 212 -7.19 2.83 6.06
N ASN A 213 -6.81 2.52 7.31
CA ASN A 213 -6.65 3.54 8.34
C ASN A 213 -5.50 4.48 8.02
N LEU A 214 -4.34 3.96 7.61
CA LEU A 214 -3.19 4.78 7.23
C LEU A 214 -3.51 5.70 6.03
N THR A 215 -4.16 5.17 5.00
CA THR A 215 -4.58 5.93 3.82
C THR A 215 -5.55 7.03 4.23
N ASN A 216 -6.54 6.69 5.06
CA ASN A 216 -7.52 7.65 5.52
C ASN A 216 -6.91 8.74 6.40
N ASP A 217 -5.91 8.41 7.22
CA ASP A 217 -5.19 9.38 8.03
C ASP A 217 -4.31 10.31 7.18
N ILE A 218 -3.74 9.82 6.08
CA ILE A 218 -3.09 10.68 5.06
C ILE A 218 -4.11 11.65 4.45
N LEU A 219 -5.30 11.17 4.09
CA LEU A 219 -6.38 12.01 3.54
C LEU A 219 -6.95 13.00 4.56
N ASN A 220 -6.86 12.69 5.86
CA ASN A 220 -7.32 13.55 6.96
C ASN A 220 -6.34 14.66 7.34
N ASP A 221 -5.07 14.51 7.00
CA ASP A 221 -4.04 15.52 7.18
C ASP A 221 -3.95 16.40 5.93
N ASP A 222 -4.24 17.70 6.07
CA ASP A 222 -4.34 18.62 4.94
C ASP A 222 -3.03 18.72 4.16
N LYS A 223 -1.91 18.94 4.83
CA LYS A 223 -0.60 19.05 4.18
C LYS A 223 -0.21 17.76 3.47
N LEU A 224 -0.50 16.59 4.07
CA LEU A 224 -0.19 15.31 3.43
C LEU A 224 -1.10 15.06 2.23
N ARG A 225 -2.42 15.21 2.39
CA ARG A 225 -3.41 15.07 1.31
C ARG A 225 -3.08 15.97 0.11
N ASP A 226 -2.62 17.19 0.35
CA ASP A 226 -2.38 18.17 -0.70
C ASP A 226 -1.01 17.98 -1.39
N ASN A 227 -0.11 17.18 -0.81
CA ASN A 227 1.24 16.94 -1.35
C ASN A 227 1.53 15.49 -1.72
N TYR A 228 0.72 14.53 -1.28
CA TYR A 228 0.88 13.12 -1.58
C TYR A 228 -0.36 12.53 -2.23
N GLN A 229 -0.13 11.64 -3.18
CA GLN A 229 -1.10 10.71 -3.74
C GLN A 229 -0.71 9.28 -3.39
N VAL A 230 -1.68 8.38 -3.27
CA VAL A 230 -1.44 7.01 -2.79
C VAL A 230 -1.68 6.00 -3.90
N TRP A 231 -0.68 5.15 -4.12
CA TRP A 231 -0.77 3.94 -4.93
C TRP A 231 -0.68 2.71 -4.03
N GLN A 232 -1.66 1.81 -4.14
CA GLN A 232 -1.66 0.54 -3.42
C GLN A 232 -1.37 -0.60 -4.39
N ILE A 233 -0.39 -1.43 -4.04
CA ILE A 233 -0.05 -2.61 -4.84
C ILE A 233 -0.57 -3.85 -4.13
N PHE A 234 -1.43 -4.60 -4.82
CA PHE A 234 -1.92 -5.89 -4.37
C PHE A 234 -1.24 -6.99 -5.16
N TYR A 235 -0.66 -7.94 -4.45
CA TYR A 235 0.08 -9.00 -5.09
C TYR A 235 -0.15 -10.36 -4.42
N PRO A 236 -0.06 -11.45 -5.20
CA PRO A 236 -0.25 -12.78 -4.66
C PRO A 236 0.95 -13.16 -3.80
N THR A 237 0.70 -13.33 -2.51
CA THR A 237 1.74 -13.68 -1.54
C THR A 237 2.21 -15.14 -1.63
N ASN A 238 1.58 -15.93 -2.51
CA ASN A 238 1.97 -17.31 -2.82
C ASN A 238 2.94 -17.41 -4.00
N LEU A 239 3.13 -16.34 -4.79
CA LEU A 239 4.21 -16.31 -5.78
C LEU A 239 5.57 -16.24 -5.08
N PRO A 240 6.63 -16.81 -5.69
CA PRO A 240 8.00 -16.61 -5.20
C PRO A 240 8.33 -15.12 -5.04
N ILE A 241 9.03 -14.76 -3.97
CA ILE A 241 9.28 -13.35 -3.61
C ILE A 241 10.08 -12.63 -4.71
N LEU A 242 11.05 -13.31 -5.35
CA LEU A 242 11.79 -12.76 -6.50
C LEU A 242 10.88 -12.46 -7.70
N GLU A 243 9.90 -13.32 -7.98
CA GLU A 243 8.94 -13.08 -9.04
C GLU A 243 8.00 -11.92 -8.70
N ASN A 244 7.50 -11.87 -7.46
CA ASN A 244 6.71 -10.74 -6.99
C ASN A 244 7.49 -9.42 -7.14
N ARG A 245 8.75 -9.40 -6.70
CA ARG A 245 9.63 -8.24 -6.88
C ARG A 245 9.73 -7.81 -8.34
N TYR A 246 10.06 -8.74 -9.24
CA TYR A 246 10.20 -8.44 -10.67
C TYR A 246 8.90 -7.85 -11.24
N GLN A 247 7.77 -8.51 -11.00
CA GLN A 247 6.47 -8.12 -11.53
C GLN A 247 5.98 -6.78 -10.98
N ILE A 248 6.22 -6.52 -9.69
CA ILE A 248 5.89 -5.25 -9.03
C ILE A 248 6.76 -4.12 -9.58
N GLN A 249 8.06 -4.36 -9.74
CA GLN A 249 8.97 -3.36 -10.27
C GLN A 249 8.63 -2.96 -11.72
N GLN A 250 8.32 -3.95 -12.57
CA GLN A 250 7.82 -3.69 -13.92
C GLN A 250 6.52 -2.88 -13.89
N LEU A 251 5.58 -3.24 -13.00
CA LEU A 251 4.31 -2.54 -12.84
C LEU A 251 4.50 -1.07 -12.44
N ILE A 252 5.37 -0.79 -11.48
CA ILE A 252 5.70 0.58 -11.06
C ILE A 252 6.32 1.37 -12.21
N ASN A 253 7.33 0.81 -12.89
CA ASN A 253 8.00 1.46 -14.02
C ASN A 253 7.01 1.78 -15.14
N THR A 254 6.19 0.82 -15.56
CA THR A 254 5.16 1.05 -16.58
C THR A 254 4.13 2.10 -16.14
N THR A 255 3.78 2.17 -14.85
CA THR A 255 2.88 3.21 -14.34
C THR A 255 3.49 4.60 -14.50
N TYR A 256 4.77 4.79 -14.15
CA TYR A 256 5.45 6.06 -14.39
C TYR A 256 5.63 6.37 -15.88
N GLU A 257 5.96 5.38 -16.71
CA GLU A 257 6.07 5.58 -18.16
C GLU A 257 4.76 6.04 -18.79
N GLN A 258 3.61 5.57 -18.28
CA GLN A 258 2.29 6.00 -18.76
C GLN A 258 1.86 7.38 -18.24
N THR A 259 2.16 7.66 -16.96
CA THR A 259 1.69 8.88 -16.28
C THR A 259 2.63 10.07 -16.45
N ASP A 260 3.93 9.82 -16.58
CA ASP A 260 4.98 10.80 -16.84
C ASP A 260 6.06 10.23 -17.79
N PRO A 261 5.77 10.14 -19.10
CA PRO A 261 6.72 9.63 -20.09
C PRO A 261 8.04 10.42 -20.14
N THR A 262 8.05 11.65 -19.64
CA THR A 262 9.23 12.54 -19.65
C THR A 262 10.08 12.44 -18.38
N GLY A 263 9.54 11.84 -17.31
CA GLY A 263 10.17 11.79 -15.99
C GLY A 263 10.42 13.18 -15.38
N GLN A 264 9.61 14.18 -15.72
CA GLN A 264 9.82 15.56 -15.27
C GLN A 264 8.97 15.95 -14.06
N ASN A 265 7.85 15.27 -13.82
CA ASN A 265 6.91 15.57 -12.77
C ASN A 265 7.55 15.41 -11.39
N ARG A 266 7.04 16.14 -10.39
CA ARG A 266 7.45 15.94 -8.99
C ARG A 266 7.08 14.54 -8.52
N ALA A 267 5.92 14.06 -8.96
CA ALA A 267 5.40 12.73 -8.68
C ALA A 267 6.36 11.58 -9.05
N SER A 268 7.23 11.75 -10.07
CA SER A 268 8.13 10.70 -10.58
C SER A 268 9.56 10.77 -10.00
N LYS A 269 9.83 11.69 -9.08
CA LYS A 269 11.19 11.93 -8.54
C LYS A 269 11.32 11.76 -7.02
N ASN A 270 10.22 11.90 -6.28
CA ASN A 270 10.25 11.97 -4.81
C ASN A 270 9.23 11.01 -4.18
N SER A 271 9.22 9.78 -4.65
CA SER A 271 8.24 8.78 -4.22
C SER A 271 8.69 8.12 -2.93
N VAL A 272 7.71 7.73 -2.12
CA VAL A 272 7.91 7.06 -0.83
C VAL A 272 7.38 5.65 -0.93
N ILE A 273 8.17 4.65 -0.56
CA ILE A 273 7.67 3.28 -0.36
C ILE A 273 7.36 3.06 1.12
N ILE A 274 6.12 2.69 1.44
CA ILE A 274 5.73 2.19 2.77
C ILE A 274 5.44 0.70 2.64
N SER A 275 6.15 -0.12 3.41
CA SER A 275 6.08 -1.57 3.24
C SER A 275 6.07 -2.31 4.57
N HIS A 276 5.32 -3.40 4.64
CA HIS A 276 5.13 -4.20 5.85
C HIS A 276 5.56 -5.64 5.65
N SER A 277 6.25 -6.21 6.64
CA SER A 277 6.60 -7.64 6.70
C SER A 277 7.24 -8.11 5.37
N MET A 278 6.69 -9.14 4.72
CA MET A 278 7.18 -9.64 3.42
C MET A 278 7.30 -8.54 2.33
N GLY A 279 6.39 -7.55 2.33
CA GLY A 279 6.44 -6.44 1.38
C GLY A 279 7.71 -5.60 1.53
N ALA A 280 8.30 -5.56 2.72
CA ALA A 280 9.55 -4.86 2.97
C ALA A 280 10.78 -5.55 2.37
N LEU A 281 10.80 -6.89 2.30
CA LEU A 281 11.87 -7.60 1.58
C LEU A 281 11.80 -7.33 0.08
N ILE A 282 10.59 -7.32 -0.48
CA ILE A 282 10.37 -6.95 -1.88
C ILE A 282 10.84 -5.51 -2.12
N ALA A 283 10.42 -4.57 -1.26
CA ALA A 283 10.82 -3.18 -1.34
C ALA A 283 12.36 -3.01 -1.25
N ARG A 284 13.02 -3.66 -0.28
CA ARG A 284 14.49 -3.60 -0.14
C ARG A 284 15.19 -4.02 -1.43
N MET A 285 14.75 -5.12 -2.06
CA MET A 285 15.31 -5.56 -3.34
C MET A 285 15.07 -4.57 -4.48
N MET A 286 13.91 -3.87 -4.52
CA MET A 286 13.64 -2.82 -5.50
C MET A 286 14.37 -1.50 -5.21
N LEU A 287 15.03 -1.39 -4.06
CA LEU A 287 15.77 -0.19 -3.62
C LEU A 287 17.28 -0.43 -3.52
N SER A 288 17.74 -1.64 -3.85
CA SER A 288 19.14 -2.05 -3.84
C SER A 288 19.65 -2.17 -5.28
N ASP A 289 20.94 -1.88 -5.48
CA ASP A 289 21.65 -2.19 -6.72
C ASP A 289 22.63 -3.34 -6.42
N ASP A 290 22.32 -4.53 -6.91
CA ASP A 290 23.09 -5.74 -6.62
C ASP A 290 22.89 -6.81 -7.70
N ASN A 291 23.74 -7.83 -7.72
CA ASN A 291 23.57 -8.98 -8.62
C ASN A 291 23.51 -10.28 -7.82
N LEU A 292 22.30 -10.73 -7.55
CA LEU A 292 22.06 -11.96 -6.80
C LEU A 292 22.57 -13.23 -7.52
N VAL A 293 22.89 -13.17 -8.82
CA VAL A 293 23.52 -14.30 -9.52
C VAL A 293 24.93 -14.55 -8.99
N ASP A 294 25.66 -13.48 -8.65
CA ASP A 294 27.03 -13.56 -8.16
C ASP A 294 27.06 -13.99 -6.69
N ASP A 295 26.05 -13.61 -5.91
CA ASP A 295 25.90 -14.07 -4.51
C ASP A 295 25.45 -15.54 -4.43
N LEU A 296 24.77 -16.06 -5.45
CA LEU A 296 24.54 -17.50 -5.59
C LEU A 296 25.87 -18.28 -5.63
N ASP A 297 26.91 -17.67 -6.19
CA ASP A 297 28.27 -18.22 -6.19
C ASP A 297 28.99 -18.04 -4.84
N ARG A 298 28.49 -17.20 -3.91
CA ARG A 298 29.04 -16.95 -2.56
C ARG A 298 28.41 -17.78 -1.44
N LEU A 299 27.24 -18.38 -1.67
CA LEU A 299 26.69 -19.48 -0.85
C LEU A 299 27.64 -20.70 -0.73
N ASP A 300 28.77 -20.64 -1.45
CA ASP A 300 29.93 -21.53 -1.54
C ASP A 300 30.75 -21.70 -0.27
N ASP A 301 30.90 -20.66 0.55
CA ASP A 301 31.82 -20.73 1.72
C ASP A 301 31.29 -21.62 2.87
N GLN A 302 30.10 -22.22 2.70
CA GLN A 302 29.53 -23.21 3.62
C GLN A 302 29.44 -24.65 3.05
N ASP A 303 30.14 -24.97 1.94
CA ASP A 303 30.24 -26.35 1.40
C ASP A 303 28.88 -26.99 1.00
N ILE A 304 27.85 -26.18 0.69
CA ILE A 304 26.48 -26.67 0.45
C ILE A 304 26.30 -27.21 -0.99
N LEU A 305 27.06 -26.72 -1.99
CA LEU A 305 26.90 -27.08 -3.41
C LEU A 305 28.24 -27.23 -4.16
N SER A 306 28.39 -28.31 -4.93
CA SER A 306 29.56 -28.52 -5.79
C SER A 306 29.58 -27.59 -7.01
N SER A 307 30.76 -27.31 -7.56
CA SER A 307 30.92 -26.49 -8.78
C SER A 307 30.18 -27.04 -10.00
N SER A 308 29.95 -28.37 -10.06
CA SER A 308 29.13 -29.03 -11.08
C SER A 308 27.64 -28.73 -10.93
N GLU A 309 27.14 -28.73 -9.69
CA GLU A 309 25.73 -28.42 -9.39
C GLU A 309 25.44 -26.95 -9.68
N LYS A 310 26.36 -26.03 -9.38
CA LYS A 310 26.24 -24.60 -9.73
C LYS A 310 26.06 -24.38 -11.23
N ARG A 311 26.87 -25.06 -12.04
CA ARG A 311 26.79 -24.95 -13.50
C ARG A 311 25.49 -25.55 -14.02
N GLN A 312 25.06 -26.69 -13.48
CA GLN A 312 23.76 -27.28 -13.81
C GLN A 312 22.60 -26.36 -13.41
N ILE A 313 22.67 -25.71 -12.25
CA ILE A 313 21.70 -24.73 -11.76
C ILE A 313 21.62 -23.54 -12.72
N ARG A 314 22.76 -22.92 -13.05
CA ARG A 314 22.82 -21.78 -13.96
C ARG A 314 22.32 -22.16 -15.36
N ASP A 315 22.70 -23.33 -15.86
CA ASP A 315 22.28 -23.83 -17.17
C ASP A 315 20.76 -24.12 -17.18
N ALA A 316 20.22 -24.74 -16.12
CA ALA A 316 18.79 -24.99 -15.94
C ALA A 316 17.95 -23.69 -15.85
N LEU A 317 18.46 -22.68 -15.14
CA LEU A 317 17.82 -21.37 -15.04
C LEU A 317 17.81 -20.64 -16.38
N LYS A 318 18.94 -20.69 -17.12
CA LYS A 318 19.04 -20.12 -18.46
C LYS A 318 18.10 -20.82 -19.44
N GLU A 319 17.95 -22.13 -19.33
CA GLU A 319 17.04 -22.93 -20.17
C GLU A 319 15.57 -22.65 -19.82
N SER A 320 15.23 -22.51 -18.54
CA SER A 320 13.84 -22.30 -18.08
C SER A 320 13.29 -20.91 -18.40
N PHE A 321 14.09 -19.86 -18.20
CA PHE A 321 13.63 -18.48 -18.33
C PHE A 321 14.20 -17.76 -19.56
N GLY A 322 15.28 -18.27 -20.15
CA GLY A 322 16.10 -17.51 -21.07
C GLY A 322 17.04 -16.56 -20.32
N GLU A 323 18.26 -16.39 -20.84
CA GLU A 323 19.33 -15.63 -20.17
C GLU A 323 18.95 -14.19 -19.82
N LYS A 324 18.18 -13.52 -20.70
CA LYS A 324 17.76 -12.12 -20.49
C LYS A 324 16.69 -11.96 -19.40
N GLU A 325 15.72 -12.86 -19.34
CA GLU A 325 14.63 -12.79 -18.36
C GLU A 325 15.06 -13.26 -16.98
N LEU A 326 16.02 -14.19 -16.93
CA LEU A 326 16.70 -14.56 -15.69
C LEU A 326 17.48 -13.35 -15.13
N LYS A 327 18.26 -12.69 -15.98
CA LYS A 327 19.04 -11.50 -15.60
C LYS A 327 18.17 -10.44 -14.94
N LYS A 328 17.01 -10.11 -15.52
CA LYS A 328 16.05 -9.15 -14.94
C LYS A 328 15.48 -9.52 -13.57
N ARG A 329 15.51 -10.81 -13.20
CA ARG A 329 14.97 -11.34 -11.93
C ARG A 329 16.01 -11.48 -10.83
N PHE A 330 17.29 -11.38 -11.15
CA PHE A 330 18.38 -11.54 -10.19
C PHE A 330 19.28 -10.30 -10.11
N GLU A 331 19.39 -9.53 -11.19
CA GLU A 331 19.96 -8.19 -11.12
C GLU A 331 18.95 -7.24 -10.48
N LEU A 332 19.34 -6.69 -9.34
CA LEU A 332 18.61 -5.67 -8.61
C LEU A 332 19.02 -4.32 -9.17
N GLN A 333 18.02 -3.52 -9.49
CA GLN A 333 18.20 -2.13 -9.86
C GLN A 333 17.28 -1.30 -8.98
N SER A 334 17.85 -0.30 -8.32
CA SER A 334 17.09 0.58 -7.46
C SER A 334 16.10 1.42 -8.29
N LEU A 335 14.85 1.53 -7.83
CA LEU A 335 13.82 2.37 -8.45
C LEU A 335 14.27 3.84 -8.42
N PRO A 336 14.55 4.48 -9.57
CA PRO A 336 15.07 5.84 -9.60
C PRO A 336 14.06 6.90 -9.11
N GLN A 337 12.77 6.56 -9.07
CA GLN A 337 11.69 7.45 -8.66
C GLN A 337 11.52 7.52 -7.14
N VAL A 338 12.13 6.61 -6.39
CA VAL A 338 11.96 6.47 -4.94
C VAL A 338 13.18 7.04 -4.22
N ASP A 339 12.96 7.99 -3.33
CA ASP A 339 14.00 8.60 -2.49
C ASP A 339 13.84 8.29 -1.00
N THR A 340 12.68 7.75 -0.61
CA THR A 340 12.34 7.50 0.79
C THR A 340 11.67 6.14 0.96
N ALA A 341 12.04 5.41 2.00
CA ALA A 341 11.37 4.16 2.37
C ALA A 341 11.03 4.11 3.87
N VAL A 342 9.89 3.52 4.21
CA VAL A 342 9.53 3.18 5.58
C VAL A 342 9.19 1.70 5.65
N PHE A 343 9.97 0.96 6.43
CA PHE A 343 9.82 -0.46 6.66
C PHE A 343 9.11 -0.70 7.98
N LEU A 344 8.06 -1.52 7.97
CA LEU A 344 7.25 -1.85 9.15
C LEU A 344 7.44 -3.34 9.46
N SER A 345 8.04 -3.67 10.61
CA SER A 345 8.20 -5.07 11.08
C SER A 345 8.72 -6.04 10.01
N ALA A 346 9.82 -5.66 9.36
CA ALA A 346 10.36 -6.35 8.20
C ALA A 346 11.29 -7.51 8.60
N PRO A 347 11.10 -8.77 8.15
CA PRO A 347 12.00 -9.88 8.49
C PRO A 347 13.19 -9.96 7.53
N PHE A 348 14.09 -8.97 7.53
CA PHE A 348 15.20 -8.90 6.57
C PHE A 348 16.22 -10.04 6.70
N ARG A 349 16.30 -10.68 7.86
CA ARG A 349 17.12 -11.88 8.10
C ARG A 349 16.27 -13.11 8.40
N GLY A 350 15.01 -13.12 7.98
CA GLY A 350 14.07 -14.21 8.21
C GLY A 350 13.49 -14.29 9.62
N THR A 351 12.79 -15.37 9.92
CA THR A 351 12.18 -15.62 11.24
C THR A 351 12.00 -17.12 11.52
N ASP A 352 12.39 -17.55 12.72
CA ASP A 352 12.20 -18.89 13.27
C ASP A 352 10.71 -19.23 13.50
N TYR A 353 9.85 -18.21 13.54
CA TYR A 353 8.39 -18.37 13.67
C TYR A 353 7.72 -18.71 12.34
N ALA A 354 8.50 -18.93 11.27
CA ALA A 354 8.05 -19.41 9.97
C ALA A 354 7.10 -20.61 10.09
N ASP A 355 7.38 -21.58 10.95
CA ASP A 355 6.59 -22.82 10.97
C ASP A 355 5.24 -22.71 11.70
N ARG A 356 5.00 -21.73 12.58
CA ARG A 356 3.83 -21.75 13.50
C ARG A 356 2.67 -20.85 13.10
N TRP A 357 2.92 -19.69 12.51
CA TRP A 357 1.85 -18.81 12.01
C TRP A 357 1.66 -18.94 10.50
N PHE A 358 2.74 -19.25 9.75
CA PHE A 358 2.59 -19.54 8.33
C PHE A 358 1.85 -20.86 8.08
N THR A 359 1.89 -21.85 8.98
CA THR A 359 1.03 -23.05 8.90
C THR A 359 -0.47 -22.73 9.03
N ARG A 360 -0.83 -21.67 9.77
CA ARG A 360 -2.22 -21.16 9.81
C ARG A 360 -2.60 -20.43 8.52
N ALA A 361 -1.65 -19.72 7.89
CA ALA A 361 -1.83 -19.13 6.55
C ALA A 361 -1.84 -20.20 5.42
N LEU A 362 -1.12 -21.32 5.60
CA LEU A 362 -0.98 -22.44 4.67
C LEU A 362 -2.31 -23.19 4.40
N ARG A 363 -3.30 -23.07 5.29
CA ARG A 363 -4.65 -23.64 5.08
C ARG A 363 -5.42 -22.97 3.94
N ARG A 364 -4.87 -21.94 3.30
CA ARG A 364 -5.51 -21.13 2.26
C ARG A 364 -4.83 -21.26 0.88
N ILE A 365 -4.20 -22.39 0.58
CA ILE A 365 -3.54 -22.67 -0.71
C ILE A 365 -4.56 -22.72 -1.86
N VAL A 366 -4.34 -21.89 -2.88
CA VAL A 366 -4.83 -22.09 -4.25
C VAL A 366 -3.61 -21.99 -5.19
N TYR A 367 -3.53 -22.97 -6.08
CA TYR A 367 -2.47 -23.34 -7.02
C TYR A 367 -1.64 -22.21 -7.68
N LEU A 368 -0.36 -22.48 -7.92
CA LEU A 368 0.54 -21.69 -8.78
C LEU A 368 -0.06 -21.52 -10.19
N PRO A 369 0.21 -20.40 -10.90
CA PRO A 369 -0.28 -20.20 -12.25
C PRO A 369 0.16 -21.32 -13.18
N VAL A 370 -0.78 -21.98 -13.87
CA VAL A 370 -0.47 -23.06 -14.83
C VAL A 370 0.52 -22.59 -15.91
N GLY A 371 0.50 -21.33 -16.32
CA GLY A 371 1.48 -20.78 -17.26
C GLY A 371 2.91 -20.79 -16.74
N LEU A 372 3.12 -20.36 -15.49
CA LEU A 372 4.45 -20.35 -14.86
C LEU A 372 4.90 -21.77 -14.51
N VAL A 373 3.98 -22.61 -14.01
CA VAL A 373 4.23 -24.04 -13.80
C VAL A 373 4.59 -24.69 -15.13
N LYS A 374 3.89 -24.43 -16.23
CA LYS A 374 4.14 -25.05 -17.54
C LYS A 374 5.47 -24.59 -18.16
N THR A 375 5.83 -23.31 -18.09
CA THR A 375 7.15 -22.83 -18.52
C THR A 375 8.28 -23.44 -17.68
N VAL A 376 8.05 -23.60 -16.39
CA VAL A 376 9.03 -24.20 -15.47
C VAL A 376 9.04 -25.73 -15.61
N THR A 377 7.91 -26.42 -15.77
CA THR A 377 7.82 -27.89 -15.82
C THR A 377 8.12 -28.46 -17.20
N ASP A 378 7.72 -27.81 -18.29
CA ASP A 378 8.05 -28.30 -19.64
C ASP A 378 9.56 -28.15 -19.91
N ASN A 379 10.21 -27.13 -19.31
CA ASN A 379 11.66 -26.89 -19.42
C ASN A 379 12.49 -27.58 -18.33
N LEU A 380 11.92 -27.92 -17.16
CA LEU A 380 12.59 -28.74 -16.12
C LEU A 380 12.31 -30.24 -16.25
N ALA A 381 11.33 -30.67 -17.06
CA ALA A 381 11.05 -32.09 -17.31
C ALA A 381 12.22 -32.83 -17.98
N THR A 382 13.10 -32.10 -18.68
CA THR A 382 14.38 -32.61 -19.22
C THR A 382 15.41 -32.89 -18.12
N ILE A 383 15.27 -32.29 -16.95
CA ILE A 383 16.13 -32.45 -15.76
C ILE A 383 15.51 -33.42 -14.73
N ALA A 384 14.19 -33.62 -14.80
CA ALA A 384 13.37 -34.36 -13.83
C ALA A 384 13.41 -35.89 -13.95
N THR A 385 14.51 -36.51 -14.39
CA THR A 385 14.61 -37.98 -14.40
C THR A 385 15.05 -38.59 -13.06
N GLN A 386 15.43 -37.79 -12.07
CA GLN A 386 15.79 -38.29 -10.73
C GLN A 386 15.23 -37.36 -9.66
N GLY A 387 14.64 -37.93 -8.60
CA GLY A 387 13.79 -37.26 -7.60
C GLY A 387 14.46 -36.24 -6.67
N ASP A 388 15.44 -35.47 -7.13
CA ASP A 388 16.26 -34.51 -6.36
C ASP A 388 15.75 -33.06 -6.39
N LEU A 389 14.67 -32.76 -7.11
CA LEU A 389 14.15 -31.39 -7.27
C LEU A 389 13.72 -30.71 -5.96
N ALA A 390 13.33 -31.47 -4.93
CA ALA A 390 12.97 -30.93 -3.61
C ALA A 390 14.18 -30.57 -2.74
N GLN A 391 15.37 -31.09 -3.07
CA GLN A 391 16.63 -30.78 -2.36
C GLN A 391 17.48 -29.75 -3.12
N ASN A 392 17.07 -29.34 -4.32
CA ASN A 392 17.82 -28.39 -5.14
C ASN A 392 17.51 -26.93 -4.72
N PRO A 393 18.53 -26.08 -4.47
CA PRO A 393 18.38 -24.66 -4.12
C PRO A 393 17.51 -23.86 -5.10
N LEU A 394 17.46 -24.24 -6.37
CA LEU A 394 16.55 -23.61 -7.35
C LEU A 394 15.08 -23.93 -7.08
N GLY A 395 14.81 -25.16 -6.66
CA GLY A 395 13.50 -25.52 -6.15
C GLY A 395 13.14 -24.69 -4.92
N ALA A 396 14.10 -24.41 -4.03
CA ALA A 396 13.86 -23.54 -2.89
C ALA A 396 13.60 -22.06 -3.27
N LEU A 397 14.17 -21.54 -4.36
CA LEU A 397 13.94 -20.16 -4.79
C LEU A 397 12.67 -19.97 -5.64
N TYR A 398 12.18 -21.00 -6.34
CA TYR A 398 11.03 -20.90 -7.26
C TYR A 398 9.88 -21.89 -7.01
N LEU A 399 10.13 -23.05 -6.39
CA LEU A 399 9.09 -24.05 -6.07
C LEU A 399 8.55 -23.90 -4.63
N GLN A 400 9.29 -23.25 -3.74
CA GLN A 400 8.79 -22.88 -2.42
C GLN A 400 7.87 -21.66 -2.52
N ASN A 401 6.79 -21.69 -1.74
CA ASN A 401 5.84 -20.58 -1.67
C ASN A 401 6.45 -19.41 -0.87
N GLY A 402 5.98 -18.17 -1.10
CA GLY A 402 6.52 -16.98 -0.43
C GLY A 402 6.53 -17.02 1.11
N ALA A 403 5.72 -17.90 1.71
CA ALA A 403 5.74 -18.18 3.16
C ALA A 403 7.01 -18.93 3.63
N SER A 404 7.45 -19.95 2.90
CA SER A 404 8.63 -20.75 3.27
C SER A 404 9.95 -20.03 2.97
N GLN A 405 9.94 -19.08 2.03
CA GLN A 405 11.08 -18.21 1.73
C GLN A 405 11.39 -17.17 2.81
N LEU A 406 10.57 -17.07 3.86
CA LEU A 406 10.78 -16.12 4.97
C LEU A 406 11.39 -16.79 6.21
N SER A 407 11.63 -18.10 6.14
CA SER A 407 12.47 -18.80 7.12
C SER A 407 13.88 -18.22 7.09
N ASP A 408 14.46 -18.03 8.26
CA ASP A 408 15.87 -17.64 8.45
C ASP A 408 16.85 -18.62 7.78
N ASP A 409 16.51 -19.91 7.78
CA ASP A 409 17.26 -20.98 7.09
C ASP A 409 16.99 -21.08 5.57
N SER A 410 16.18 -20.20 4.98
CA SER A 410 15.84 -20.31 3.56
C SER A 410 16.98 -19.81 2.65
N SER A 411 17.17 -20.46 1.51
CA SER A 411 18.12 -20.01 0.48
C SER A 411 17.80 -18.59 -0.03
N PHE A 412 16.55 -18.15 0.08
CA PHE A 412 16.17 -16.78 -0.27
C PHE A 412 16.68 -15.76 0.74
N ILE A 413 16.52 -16.00 2.05
CA ILE A 413 17.04 -15.09 3.07
C ILE A 413 18.56 -15.06 3.04
N GLU A 414 19.22 -16.20 2.90
CA GLU A 414 20.68 -16.23 2.81
C GLU A 414 21.20 -15.39 1.64
N LEU A 415 20.49 -15.41 0.51
CA LEU A 415 20.81 -14.62 -0.69
C LEU A 415 20.52 -13.12 -0.52
N THR A 416 19.62 -12.72 0.38
CA THR A 416 19.10 -11.33 0.44
C THR A 416 19.38 -10.60 1.75
N LYS A 417 19.85 -11.29 2.79
CA LYS A 417 20.06 -10.73 4.13
C LYS A 417 21.08 -9.58 4.14
N ASP A 418 22.08 -9.65 3.27
CA ASP A 418 23.20 -8.70 3.22
C ASP A 418 23.01 -7.55 2.20
N LEU A 419 21.85 -7.50 1.54
CA LEU A 419 21.55 -6.47 0.53
C LEU A 419 21.63 -5.05 1.10
N THR A 420 22.39 -4.17 0.45
CA THR A 420 22.46 -2.77 0.87
C THR A 420 21.51 -1.90 0.06
N ILE A 421 20.78 -1.03 0.74
CA ILE A 421 19.89 -0.06 0.09
C ILE A 421 20.75 1.01 -0.58
N ASN A 422 20.37 1.43 -1.80
CA ASN A 422 21.05 2.48 -2.53
C ASN A 422 21.15 3.76 -1.67
N SER A 423 22.34 4.38 -1.65
CA SER A 423 22.64 5.54 -0.79
C SER A 423 21.82 6.81 -1.08
N ARG A 424 21.11 6.89 -2.21
CA ARG A 424 20.16 7.97 -2.52
C ARG A 424 18.85 7.83 -1.76
N VAL A 425 18.55 6.63 -1.24
CA VAL A 425 17.28 6.36 -0.57
C VAL A 425 17.46 6.54 0.93
N THR A 426 16.72 7.47 1.51
CA THR A 426 16.59 7.64 2.96
C THR A 426 15.58 6.62 3.47
N TYR A 427 15.95 5.76 4.42
CA TYR A 427 15.00 4.77 4.96
C TYR A 427 14.85 4.83 6.47
N HIS A 428 13.63 4.54 6.90
CA HIS A 428 13.23 4.48 8.29
C HIS A 428 12.72 3.07 8.61
N SER A 429 13.05 2.56 9.79
CA SER A 429 12.53 1.28 10.29
C SER A 429 11.61 1.54 11.47
N ILE A 430 10.39 1.00 11.41
CA ILE A 430 9.45 0.96 12.53
C ILE A 430 9.29 -0.50 12.93
N ILE A 431 9.73 -0.82 14.14
CA ILE A 431 9.81 -2.19 14.64
C ILE A 431 8.80 -2.35 15.76
N ALA A 432 7.87 -3.29 15.62
CA ALA A 432 6.99 -3.63 16.73
C ALA A 432 7.71 -4.41 17.81
N ASN A 433 7.26 -4.22 19.05
CA ASN A 433 7.66 -5.00 20.19
C ASN A 433 6.42 -5.34 21.03
N ASN A 434 6.19 -6.64 21.27
CA ASN A 434 4.99 -7.12 21.97
C ASN A 434 5.11 -7.08 23.50
N ASP A 435 6.29 -6.74 24.02
CA ASP A 435 6.58 -6.62 25.45
C ASP A 435 6.65 -5.14 25.86
N ALA A 436 5.56 -4.63 26.42
CA ALA A 436 5.46 -3.23 26.83
C ALA A 436 6.52 -2.81 27.86
N ASP A 437 6.98 -3.72 28.72
CA ASP A 437 7.97 -3.42 29.76
C ASP A 437 9.34 -3.20 29.15
N ILE A 438 9.68 -3.94 28.09
CA ILE A 438 10.90 -3.70 27.31
C ILE A 438 10.86 -2.32 26.64
N THR A 439 9.73 -1.94 26.03
CA THR A 439 9.58 -0.60 25.40
C THR A 439 9.72 0.53 26.43
N LYS A 440 9.13 0.37 27.62
CA LYS A 440 9.31 1.32 28.73
C LYS A 440 10.75 1.38 29.22
N GLY A 441 11.40 0.23 29.39
CA GLY A 441 12.80 0.13 29.80
C GLY A 441 13.75 0.81 28.80
N LEU A 442 13.51 0.65 27.51
CA LEU A 442 14.23 1.37 26.45
C LEU A 442 14.06 2.89 26.58
N ALA A 443 12.83 3.34 26.81
CA ALA A 443 12.55 4.76 27.00
C ALA A 443 13.30 5.34 28.20
N GLN A 444 13.38 4.59 29.29
CA GLN A 444 14.11 5.01 30.49
C GLN A 444 15.63 5.02 30.25
N ALA A 445 16.15 4.04 29.52
CA ALA A 445 17.59 3.90 29.24
C ALA A 445 18.13 4.89 28.20
N GLN A 446 17.28 5.39 27.30
CA GLN A 446 17.64 6.39 26.27
C GLN A 446 16.89 7.71 26.52
N PRO A 447 17.34 8.54 27.47
CA PRO A 447 16.67 9.80 27.81
C PRO A 447 16.65 10.81 26.67
N ASP A 448 17.66 10.78 25.79
CA ASP A 448 17.82 11.69 24.65
C ASP A 448 17.12 11.19 23.36
N GLY A 449 16.63 9.94 23.34
CA GLY A 449 15.89 9.39 22.21
C GLY A 449 14.51 10.05 22.07
N ALA A 450 14.00 10.17 20.84
CA ALA A 450 12.66 10.71 20.62
C ALA A 450 11.61 9.75 21.21
N LYS A 451 10.89 10.19 22.23
CA LYS A 451 9.85 9.41 22.93
C LYS A 451 8.48 9.82 22.42
N ILE A 452 7.62 8.83 22.18
CA ILE A 452 6.21 9.06 21.88
C ILE A 452 5.38 8.58 23.07
N ASP A 453 4.71 9.55 23.69
CA ASP A 453 3.87 9.39 24.87
C ASP A 453 2.43 9.01 24.46
N LEU A 454 1.85 8.03 25.17
CA LEU A 454 0.44 7.65 25.06
C LEU A 454 -0.53 8.68 25.65
N SER A 455 -0.05 9.66 26.43
CA SER A 455 -0.91 10.70 27.04
C SER A 455 -1.65 11.59 26.04
N GLN A 456 -1.31 11.51 24.74
CA GLN A 456 -1.99 12.24 23.66
C GLN A 456 -3.10 11.45 22.95
N ALA A 457 -3.39 10.21 23.34
CA ALA A 457 -4.56 9.48 22.88
C ALA A 457 -5.68 9.60 23.94
N LEU A 458 -6.77 10.30 23.61
CA LEU A 458 -7.98 10.32 24.43
C LEU A 458 -8.45 8.88 24.68
N GLU A 459 -8.64 8.53 25.95
CA GLU A 459 -9.11 7.21 26.38
C GLU A 459 -10.45 6.88 25.71
N GLU A 460 -10.52 5.74 25.03
CA GLU A 460 -11.80 5.13 24.66
C GLU A 460 -12.47 4.64 25.94
N ASP A 461 -13.67 5.17 26.21
CA ASP A 461 -14.53 4.80 27.32
C ASP A 461 -14.66 3.27 27.48
N ALA A 462 -14.01 2.75 28.52
CA ALA A 462 -14.29 1.43 29.04
C ALA A 462 -15.70 1.45 29.67
N LYS A 463 -16.63 0.85 28.93
CA LYS A 463 -18.00 0.44 29.28
C LYS A 463 -18.34 0.45 30.78
N ASP A 464 -19.46 1.13 31.05
CA ASP A 464 -20.39 0.95 32.17
C ASP A 464 -20.37 -0.45 32.81
N GLU A 465 -19.82 -0.54 34.02
CA GLU A 465 -20.35 -1.39 35.09
C GLU A 465 -20.29 -0.63 36.42
N ARG A 466 -21.34 0.14 36.73
CA ARG A 466 -21.58 0.62 38.10
C ARG A 466 -22.33 -0.45 38.90
N ALA A 467 -21.57 -1.27 39.64
CA ALA A 467 -22.03 -1.82 40.91
C ALA A 467 -21.34 -1.06 42.05
N SER A 468 -22.12 -0.70 43.07
CA SER A 468 -21.77 0.20 44.16
C SER A 468 -20.60 -0.30 45.03
N ALA A 469 -19.71 0.58 45.48
CA ALA A 469 -19.33 0.71 46.90
C ALA A 469 -18.32 1.84 47.16
N ARG A 470 -18.75 2.76 48.04
CA ARG A 470 -18.01 3.46 49.11
C ARG A 470 -16.65 4.13 48.80
N VAL A 471 -16.69 5.45 48.97
CA VAL A 471 -15.57 6.35 49.22
C VAL A 471 -14.84 5.97 50.51
N SER A 472 -13.53 5.74 50.42
CA SER A 472 -12.59 6.05 51.49
C SER A 472 -11.36 6.70 50.86
N ASP A 473 -11.09 7.89 51.38
CA ASP A 473 -9.96 8.77 51.12
C ASP A 473 -8.63 8.13 51.56
N ASP A 474 -7.53 8.69 51.05
CA ASP A 474 -6.13 8.39 51.36
C ASP A 474 -5.41 7.40 50.42
N THR A 475 -4.86 7.93 49.32
CA THR A 475 -3.48 7.66 48.90
C THR A 475 -3.01 8.78 47.98
N SER A 476 -1.87 9.37 48.33
CA SER A 476 -1.09 10.24 47.47
C SER A 476 -0.62 9.47 46.24
N GLU A 477 -1.45 9.43 45.18
CA GLU A 477 -1.01 8.97 43.87
C GLU A 477 -0.06 10.02 43.28
N LEU A 478 1.21 9.65 43.18
CA LEU A 478 2.13 10.25 42.21
C LEU A 478 1.41 10.31 40.85
N PRO A 479 1.55 11.41 40.08
CA PRO A 479 0.94 11.47 38.75
C PRO A 479 1.38 10.23 37.96
N PRO A 480 0.46 9.55 37.26
CA PRO A 480 0.80 8.33 36.52
C PRO A 480 1.95 8.66 35.57
N GLU A 481 3.06 7.96 35.71
CA GLU A 481 4.19 8.12 34.78
C GLU A 481 3.68 7.87 33.35
N PRO A 482 4.07 8.71 32.37
CA PRO A 482 3.57 8.60 31.01
C PRO A 482 3.86 7.22 30.43
N LEU A 483 2.83 6.56 29.90
CA LEU A 483 2.98 5.29 29.22
C LEU A 483 3.74 5.55 27.90
N VAL A 484 5.01 5.19 27.84
CA VAL A 484 5.79 5.33 26.60
C VAL A 484 5.38 4.23 25.62
N ALA A 485 4.77 4.60 24.49
CA ALA A 485 4.39 3.64 23.44
C ALA A 485 5.42 3.50 22.34
N ALA A 486 6.29 4.48 22.14
CA ALA A 486 7.36 4.35 21.17
C ALA A 486 8.63 5.06 21.61
N VAL A 487 9.75 4.50 21.17
CA VAL A 487 11.09 5.01 21.42
C VAL A 487 11.86 4.94 20.11
N THR A 488 12.30 6.09 19.61
CA THR A 488 13.31 6.14 18.56
C THR A 488 14.66 5.87 19.20
N VAL A 489 15.32 4.82 18.73
CA VAL A 489 16.56 4.32 19.29
C VAL A 489 17.75 4.81 18.48
N ASP A 490 18.81 5.17 19.19
CA ASP A 490 20.12 5.32 18.56
C ASP A 490 20.70 3.93 18.23
N LYS A 491 21.69 3.89 17.33
CA LYS A 491 22.29 2.64 16.79
C LYS A 491 22.79 1.63 17.86
N ASN A 492 22.92 2.02 19.12
CA ASN A 492 23.45 1.17 20.19
C ASN A 492 22.35 0.78 21.21
N ILE A 493 21.63 -0.31 20.93
CA ILE A 493 20.79 -1.00 21.92
C ILE A 493 21.60 -2.13 22.57
N SER A 494 21.43 -2.36 23.87
CA SER A 494 22.13 -3.44 24.56
C SER A 494 21.77 -4.82 24.00
N GLN A 495 22.77 -5.70 23.89
CA GLN A 495 22.60 -7.05 23.32
C GLN A 495 21.52 -7.89 24.03
N ALA A 496 21.35 -7.70 25.34
CA ALA A 496 20.33 -8.39 26.11
C ALA A 496 18.90 -7.94 25.75
N LEU A 497 18.73 -6.67 25.34
CA LEU A 497 17.44 -6.14 24.89
C LEU A 497 17.17 -6.55 23.45
N THR A 498 18.16 -6.49 22.55
CA THR A 498 17.98 -6.87 21.13
C THR A 498 17.57 -8.33 20.95
N GLN A 499 18.01 -9.24 21.82
CA GLN A 499 17.61 -10.66 21.78
C GLN A 499 16.17 -10.90 22.25
N ARG A 500 15.59 -10.00 23.05
CA ARG A 500 14.24 -10.16 23.60
C ARG A 500 13.17 -9.38 22.83
N LEU A 501 13.58 -8.32 22.13
CA LEU A 501 12.68 -7.49 21.32
C LEU A 501 12.13 -8.29 20.13
N SER A 502 10.81 -8.41 20.08
CA SER A 502 10.11 -9.04 18.97
C SER A 502 8.66 -8.58 18.91
N ASP A 503 8.09 -8.55 17.72
CA ASP A 503 6.66 -8.34 17.53
C ASP A 503 5.81 -9.63 17.67
N GLY A 504 6.46 -10.73 18.10
CA GLY A 504 5.91 -12.08 18.20
C GLY A 504 6.05 -12.91 16.93
N ILE A 505 6.52 -12.30 15.83
CA ILE A 505 6.84 -12.96 14.57
C ILE A 505 8.27 -12.62 14.16
N VAL A 506 8.61 -11.35 14.06
CA VAL A 506 9.91 -10.87 13.63
C VAL A 506 10.72 -10.45 14.86
N PRO A 507 11.91 -11.03 15.09
CA PRO A 507 12.81 -10.53 16.12
C PRO A 507 13.48 -9.24 15.64
N TYR A 508 13.84 -8.36 16.59
CA TYR A 508 14.54 -7.11 16.28
C TYR A 508 15.81 -7.33 15.46
N THR A 509 16.58 -8.39 15.75
CA THR A 509 17.80 -8.73 14.99
C THR A 509 17.56 -8.98 13.50
N SER A 510 16.35 -9.39 13.14
CA SER A 510 15.92 -9.55 11.74
C SER A 510 15.38 -8.26 11.15
N ALA A 511 14.68 -7.42 11.94
CA ALA A 511 14.12 -6.16 11.47
C ALA A 511 15.10 -4.99 11.41
N HIS A 512 16.18 -5.08 12.17
CA HIS A 512 17.21 -4.06 12.23
C HIS A 512 18.03 -4.00 10.94
N LEU A 513 18.17 -2.80 10.39
CA LEU A 513 19.06 -2.50 9.28
C LEU A 513 20.02 -1.36 9.65
N ASP A 514 21.31 -1.64 9.56
CA ASP A 514 22.35 -0.62 9.65
C ASP A 514 22.10 0.46 8.61
N GLY A 515 22.35 1.72 8.98
CA GLY A 515 22.24 2.87 8.09
C GLY A 515 20.85 3.54 8.03
N ALA A 516 19.84 3.00 8.72
CA ALA A 516 18.53 3.64 8.82
C ALA A 516 18.65 5.08 9.37
N ALA A 517 17.93 6.01 8.75
CA ALA A 517 17.85 7.40 9.17
C ALA A 517 17.15 7.56 10.52
N SER A 518 16.21 6.65 10.81
CA SER A 518 15.68 6.44 12.15
C SER A 518 15.21 5.01 12.32
N GLU A 519 15.34 4.47 13.52
CA GLU A 519 14.72 3.23 13.94
C GLU A 519 13.81 3.50 15.13
N THR A 520 12.52 3.18 15.02
CA THR A 520 11.51 3.47 16.05
C THR A 520 10.88 2.18 16.51
N ILE A 521 11.05 1.86 17.80
CA ILE A 521 10.46 0.70 18.44
C ILE A 521 9.11 1.11 19.01
N ILE A 522 8.04 0.42 18.62
CA ILE A 522 6.66 0.71 19.03
C ILE A 522 6.07 -0.49 19.75
N ASN A 523 5.42 -0.27 20.89
CA ASN A 523 4.68 -1.32 21.57
C ASN A 523 3.50 -1.79 20.71
N GLY A 524 3.50 -3.08 20.35
CA GLY A 524 2.49 -3.69 19.49
C GLY A 524 2.90 -5.07 18.98
N GLY A 525 1.95 -5.77 18.37
CA GLY A 525 2.22 -7.03 17.65
C GLY A 525 2.59 -6.79 16.19
N HIS A 526 2.77 -7.89 15.44
CA HIS A 526 3.20 -7.85 14.03
C HIS A 526 2.32 -7.01 13.09
N SER A 527 1.02 -6.86 13.37
CA SER A 527 0.11 -5.95 12.64
C SER A 527 0.30 -4.49 13.06
N ILE A 528 1.55 -4.03 13.08
CA ILE A 528 1.96 -2.73 13.61
C ILE A 528 1.46 -1.55 12.77
N GLN A 529 1.20 -1.77 11.49
CA GLN A 529 0.73 -0.78 10.53
C GLN A 529 -0.67 -0.20 10.85
N THR A 530 -1.47 -0.91 11.64
CA THR A 530 -2.78 -0.41 12.13
C THR A 530 -2.68 0.25 13.49
N ASN A 531 -1.51 0.26 14.13
CA ASN A 531 -1.30 0.88 15.43
C ASN A 531 -1.30 2.42 15.28
N PRO A 532 -2.08 3.15 16.08
CA PRO A 532 -2.14 4.62 16.02
C PRO A 532 -0.75 5.30 16.13
N GLN A 533 0.16 4.74 16.92
CA GLN A 533 1.50 5.30 17.12
C GLN A 533 2.39 5.10 15.89
N THR A 534 2.21 4.00 15.17
CA THR A 534 2.85 3.79 13.86
C THR A 534 2.37 4.80 12.85
N ILE A 535 1.06 5.04 12.80
CA ILE A 535 0.45 6.04 11.91
C ILE A 535 1.00 7.44 12.25
N LEU A 536 1.05 7.82 13.52
CA LEU A 536 1.62 9.10 13.95
C LEU A 536 3.11 9.22 13.57
N THR A 537 3.89 8.14 13.72
CA THR A 537 5.31 8.12 13.34
C THR A 537 5.47 8.27 11.83
N LEU A 538 4.67 7.55 11.04
CA LEU A 538 4.63 7.66 9.59
C LEU A 538 4.28 9.08 9.15
N ARG A 539 3.25 9.70 9.75
CA ARG A 539 2.90 11.10 9.48
C ARG A 539 4.09 12.03 9.74
N ARG A 540 4.79 11.88 10.86
CA ARG A 540 5.98 12.70 11.15
C ARG A 540 7.08 12.54 10.11
N ILE A 541 7.35 11.30 9.67
CA ILE A 541 8.33 11.03 8.61
C ILE A 541 7.93 11.73 7.32
N LEU A 542 6.67 11.58 6.89
CA LEU A 542 6.15 12.22 5.68
C LEU A 542 6.18 13.75 5.77
N HIS A 543 5.77 14.33 6.90
CA HIS A 543 5.86 15.78 7.13
C HIS A 543 7.30 16.30 7.09
N LYS A 544 8.26 15.54 7.64
CA LYS A 544 9.68 15.90 7.57
C LYS A 544 10.17 15.86 6.12
N GLN A 545 9.81 14.82 5.37
CA GLN A 545 10.19 14.70 3.96
C GLN A 545 9.62 15.87 3.13
N LEU A 546 8.45 16.44 3.47
CA LEU A 546 7.93 17.64 2.79
C LEU A 546 8.74 18.92 3.05
N GLN A 547 9.55 18.95 4.11
CA GLN A 547 10.42 20.09 4.45
C GLN A 547 11.81 19.99 3.78
N GLU A 548 12.14 18.81 3.26
CA GLU A 548 13.34 18.50 2.47
C GLU A 548 13.03 18.65 0.97
#